data_AF-A0A0Q4D265-F1
#
_entry.id   AF-A0A0Q4D265-F1
#
_cell.length_a   1.000
_cell.length_b   1.000
_cell.length_c   1.000
_cell.angle_alpha   90.00
_cell.angle_beta   90.00
_cell.angle_gamma   90.00
#
_symmetry.space_group_name_H-M   'P 1'
#
loop_
_entity.id
_entity.type
_entity.pdbx_description
1 polymer ?
#
loop_
_entity_poly.entity_id
_entity_poly.type
_entity_poly.pdbx_seq_one_letter_code
_entity_poly.pdbx_strand_id
1 'polypeptide(L)'
;MLAVAGESDRAVLSDRNGGNDWINAAAVSSDVVLDLGTTGGASFGGTRAFTLQRGTLIDNAVTGDGDDRVTGNSVANKLYGMRGDDRLFGLGGNDVLDGGAGDDWIDGGRNNDLLTGGAGDDVFFFDNKGKSGVDRITDFGKGDKLMLTAALRDRNGDGIITFGPDGVLNLDRSSNGDKVVLDGIDPDSGLKFAGMENGYYVYVLNEPVVTPIG
;
A
#
# COMPACT_ATOMS: atom_id res chain seq x y z
N MET A 1 0.63 20.34 18.80
CA MET A 1 0.28 19.86 17.46
C MET A 1 0.28 21.06 16.54
N LEU A 2 1.37 21.30 15.81
CA LEU A 2 1.41 22.35 14.80
C LEU A 2 1.09 21.64 13.47
N ALA A 3 -0.19 21.58 13.11
CA ALA A 3 -0.55 21.24 11.75
C ALA A 3 -0.02 22.39 10.87
N VAL A 4 0.83 22.10 9.89
CA VAL A 4 1.16 23.09 8.87
C VAL A 4 -0.01 23.12 7.89
N ALA A 5 -1.10 23.74 8.34
CA ALA A 5 -2.20 24.13 7.47
C ALA A 5 -1.69 25.22 6.51
N GLY A 6 -2.08 25.10 5.25
CA GLY A 6 -1.58 25.91 4.14
C GLY A 6 -1.47 27.41 4.44
N GLU A 7 -0.25 27.91 4.39
CA GLU A 7 0.02 29.30 4.04
C GLU A 7 0.55 29.30 2.61
N SER A 8 -0.20 29.92 1.70
CA SER A 8 -0.04 29.90 0.25
C SER A 8 1.32 30.41 -0.27
N ASP A 9 2.21 30.88 0.61
CA ASP A 9 3.50 31.51 0.29
C ASP A 9 4.73 30.77 0.85
N ARG A 10 4.57 29.66 1.60
CA ARG A 10 5.73 28.83 2.01
C ARG A 10 6.05 27.79 0.93
N ALA A 11 6.93 28.16 0.00
CA ALA A 11 7.46 27.24 -1.01
C ALA A 11 8.31 26.08 -0.44
N VAL A 12 8.72 26.17 0.84
CA VAL A 12 9.58 25.19 1.51
C VAL A 12 9.07 24.92 2.93
N LEU A 13 8.85 23.65 3.26
CA LEU A 13 8.62 23.18 4.63
C LEU A 13 9.94 22.69 5.23
N SER A 14 10.13 22.97 6.51
CA SER A 14 11.31 22.53 7.26
C SER A 14 10.90 22.09 8.65
N ASP A 15 11.09 20.82 8.97
CA ASP A 15 10.98 20.32 10.34
C ASP A 15 12.23 19.50 10.73
N ARG A 16 12.83 19.85 11.86
CA ARG A 16 14.01 19.18 12.41
C ARG A 16 13.89 18.93 13.91
N ASN A 17 12.73 19.24 14.50
CA ASN A 17 12.57 19.16 15.95
C ASN A 17 12.34 17.72 16.43
N GLY A 18 12.05 16.80 15.50
CA GLY A 18 11.61 15.44 15.80
C GLY A 18 10.18 15.46 16.33
N GLY A 19 9.36 14.51 15.91
CA GLY A 19 7.94 14.57 16.22
C GLY A 19 7.16 13.47 15.54
N ASN A 20 5.84 13.61 15.57
CA ASN A 20 4.93 12.85 14.72
C ASN A 20 4.24 13.88 13.82
N ASP A 21 4.83 14.09 12.65
CA ASP A 21 4.49 15.19 11.76
C ASP A 21 3.53 14.75 10.66
N TRP A 22 2.63 15.66 10.28
CA TRP A 22 1.55 15.38 9.34
C TRP A 22 1.49 16.42 8.24
N ILE A 23 1.39 15.95 7.01
CA ILE A 23 0.83 16.73 5.90
C ILE A 23 -0.65 16.38 5.78
N ASN A 24 -1.49 17.41 5.80
CA ASN A 24 -2.94 17.25 5.64
C ASN A 24 -3.40 17.97 4.37
N ALA A 25 -3.75 17.19 3.36
CA ALA A 25 -4.34 17.63 2.10
C ALA A 25 -5.79 17.13 1.93
N ALA A 26 -6.48 16.77 3.01
CA ALA A 26 -7.83 16.19 2.99
C ALA A 26 -8.95 17.08 2.42
N ALA A 27 -8.66 18.36 2.19
CA ALA A 27 -9.59 19.29 1.54
C ALA A 27 -9.27 19.53 0.05
N VAL A 28 -8.25 18.85 -0.49
CA VAL A 28 -7.84 19.00 -1.88
C VAL A 28 -8.67 18.04 -2.73
N SER A 29 -9.38 18.57 -3.73
CA SER A 29 -10.25 17.78 -4.61
C SER A 29 -9.60 17.43 -5.95
N SER A 30 -8.28 17.56 -6.05
CA SER A 30 -7.48 17.35 -7.26
C SER A 30 -6.28 16.50 -6.90
N ASP A 31 -5.73 15.77 -7.86
CA ASP A 31 -4.62 14.85 -7.64
C ASP A 31 -3.48 15.49 -6.84
N VAL A 32 -3.14 14.84 -5.74
CA VAL A 32 -2.03 15.16 -4.85
C VAL A 32 -0.89 14.22 -5.17
N VAL A 33 0.26 14.76 -5.56
CA VAL A 33 1.52 13.99 -5.56
C VAL A 33 2.33 14.45 -4.37
N LEU A 34 2.65 13.54 -3.47
CA LEU A 34 3.40 13.81 -2.25
C LEU A 34 4.55 12.81 -2.09
N ASP A 35 5.75 13.34 -1.88
CA ASP A 35 6.96 12.58 -1.55
C ASP A 35 7.49 13.07 -0.20
N LEU A 36 7.41 12.21 0.82
CA LEU A 36 7.86 12.46 2.19
C LEU A 36 9.37 12.25 2.37
N GLY A 37 10.09 11.90 1.31
CA GLY A 37 11.54 11.75 1.31
C GLY A 37 12.28 13.06 1.57
N THR A 38 13.56 12.94 1.92
CA THR A 38 14.40 14.07 2.38
C THR A 38 14.66 15.18 1.34
N THR A 39 14.25 14.98 0.09
CA THR A 39 14.25 15.99 -0.99
C THR A 39 12.94 16.02 -1.76
N GLY A 40 11.89 15.43 -1.18
CA GLY A 40 10.57 15.34 -1.78
C GLY A 40 9.84 16.67 -1.78
N GLY A 41 8.56 16.61 -2.10
CA GLY A 41 7.68 17.77 -2.19
C GLY A 41 6.27 17.36 -2.49
N ALA A 42 5.41 18.37 -2.62
CA ALA A 42 4.00 18.18 -2.94
C ALA A 42 3.61 18.96 -4.19
N SER A 43 2.74 18.39 -5.02
CA SER A 43 1.97 19.09 -6.04
C SER A 43 0.50 18.77 -5.93
N PHE A 44 -0.36 19.75 -6.19
CA PHE A 44 -1.82 19.59 -6.23
C PHE A 44 -2.31 19.98 -7.63
N GLY A 45 -3.06 19.10 -8.30
CA GLY A 45 -3.50 19.29 -9.68
C GLY A 45 -2.33 19.56 -10.65
N GLY A 46 -1.18 18.92 -10.40
CA GLY A 46 0.06 19.11 -11.16
C GLY A 46 0.81 20.42 -10.88
N THR A 47 0.29 21.32 -10.04
CA THR A 47 0.99 22.54 -9.64
C THR A 47 1.75 22.31 -8.36
N ARG A 48 3.06 22.61 -8.35
CA ARG A 48 3.90 22.47 -7.16
C ARG A 48 3.35 23.33 -6.02
N ALA A 49 3.00 22.68 -4.91
CA ALA A 49 2.49 23.32 -3.71
C ALA A 49 3.64 23.74 -2.79
N PHE A 50 4.52 22.80 -2.43
CA PHE A 50 5.69 23.05 -1.58
C PHE A 50 6.79 22.01 -1.83
N THR A 51 7.97 22.26 -1.27
CA THR A 51 9.09 21.33 -1.23
C THR A 51 9.50 21.06 0.21
N LEU A 52 10.06 19.88 0.49
CA LEU A 52 10.63 19.57 1.80
C LEU A 52 12.11 19.98 1.80
N GLN A 53 12.51 20.80 2.77
CA GLN A 53 13.93 21.14 2.94
C GLN A 53 14.71 19.87 3.29
N ARG A 54 15.97 19.77 2.84
CA ARG A 54 16.86 18.68 3.26
C ARG A 54 16.91 18.54 4.79
N GLY A 55 16.68 17.31 5.23
CA GLY A 55 16.62 16.93 6.64
C GLY A 55 15.27 17.20 7.30
N THR A 56 14.25 17.55 6.51
CA THR A 56 12.85 17.48 6.95
C THR A 56 12.43 16.03 7.05
N LEU A 57 11.84 15.67 8.17
CA LEU A 57 11.21 14.37 8.38
C LEU A 57 9.72 14.62 8.56
N ILE A 58 8.92 14.09 7.64
CA ILE A 58 7.46 14.03 7.78
C ILE A 58 7.11 12.56 7.93
N ASP A 59 6.38 12.23 8.99
CA ASP A 59 6.02 10.84 9.26
C ASP A 59 4.73 10.44 8.52
N ASN A 60 3.76 11.35 8.39
CA ASN A 60 2.42 10.97 7.95
C ASN A 60 1.85 11.91 6.91
N ALA A 61 0.91 11.37 6.14
CA ALA A 61 0.14 12.12 5.18
C ALA A 61 -1.31 11.65 5.16
N VAL A 62 -2.22 12.61 4.93
CA VAL A 62 -3.58 12.35 4.46
C VAL A 62 -3.81 13.18 3.21
N THR A 63 -4.29 12.55 2.15
CA THR A 63 -4.67 13.20 0.89
C THR A 63 -6.20 13.30 0.76
N GLY A 64 -6.71 13.56 -0.43
CA GLY A 64 -8.01 14.20 -0.64
C GLY A 64 -8.99 13.36 -1.46
N ASP A 65 -9.71 13.99 -2.38
CA ASP A 65 -10.69 13.31 -3.23
C ASP A 65 -10.15 12.99 -4.65
N GLY A 66 -8.85 13.24 -4.90
CA GLY A 66 -8.22 13.08 -6.21
C GLY A 66 -7.55 11.71 -6.36
N ASP A 67 -7.05 11.41 -7.55
CA ASP A 67 -6.26 10.19 -7.75
C ASP A 67 -4.83 10.47 -7.27
N ASP A 68 -4.59 10.21 -5.99
CA ASP A 68 -3.42 10.71 -5.29
C ASP A 68 -2.24 9.74 -5.40
N ARG A 69 -1.02 10.28 -5.30
CA ARG A 69 0.21 9.50 -5.23
C ARG A 69 0.99 9.92 -4.01
N VAL A 70 1.12 9.03 -3.04
CA VAL A 70 1.86 9.28 -1.80
C VAL A 70 3.03 8.32 -1.69
N THR A 71 4.23 8.87 -1.57
CA THR A 71 5.46 8.12 -1.29
C THR A 71 5.98 8.50 0.09
N GLY A 72 6.09 7.51 0.97
CA GLY A 72 6.66 7.59 2.30
C GLY A 72 8.17 7.78 2.27
N ASN A 73 8.85 7.34 3.32
CA ASN A 73 10.28 7.49 3.46
C ASN A 73 10.90 6.26 4.15
N SER A 74 11.96 6.45 4.96
CA SER A 74 12.66 5.33 5.60
C SER A 74 12.27 5.13 7.06
N VAL A 75 11.26 5.86 7.54
CA VAL A 75 10.72 5.72 8.90
C VAL A 75 9.28 5.23 8.81
N ALA A 76 8.72 4.78 9.93
CA ALA A 76 7.33 4.35 9.99
C ALA A 76 6.38 5.50 9.59
N ASN A 77 5.60 5.28 8.54
CA ASN A 77 4.65 6.23 8.01
C ASN A 77 3.20 5.80 8.26
N LYS A 78 2.30 6.78 8.36
CA LYS A 78 0.86 6.55 8.19
C LYS A 78 0.37 7.35 6.98
N LEU A 79 -0.12 6.65 5.97
CA LEU A 79 -0.53 7.23 4.69
C LEU A 79 -2.01 6.88 4.45
N TYR A 80 -2.82 7.91 4.22
CA TYR A 80 -4.26 7.78 3.98
C TYR A 80 -4.61 8.45 2.64
N GLY A 81 -5.09 7.67 1.66
CA GLY A 81 -5.47 8.13 0.32
C GLY A 81 -6.80 8.88 0.30
N MET A 82 -7.78 8.36 1.05
CA MET A 82 -9.15 8.87 1.23
C MET A 82 -10.11 8.49 0.09
N ARG A 83 -10.30 9.30 -0.95
CA ARG A 83 -11.14 8.93 -2.11
C ARG A 83 -10.36 9.14 -3.39
N GLY A 84 -10.66 8.35 -4.40
CA GLY A 84 -9.95 8.39 -5.68
C GLY A 84 -9.18 7.09 -5.86
N ASP A 85 -8.60 6.90 -7.05
CA ASP A 85 -7.79 5.72 -7.33
C ASP A 85 -6.33 6.03 -6.94
N ASP A 86 -5.99 5.76 -5.67
CA ASP A 86 -4.76 6.23 -5.06
C ASP A 86 -3.56 5.28 -5.28
N ARG A 87 -2.35 5.82 -5.13
CA ARG A 87 -1.12 5.04 -5.14
C ARG A 87 -0.25 5.34 -3.93
N LEU A 88 -0.19 4.40 -3.00
CA LEU A 88 0.51 4.52 -1.73
C LEU A 88 1.77 3.64 -1.70
N PHE A 89 2.91 4.25 -1.36
CA PHE A 89 4.20 3.57 -1.26
C PHE A 89 4.84 3.85 0.12
N GLY A 90 4.95 2.87 1.00
CA GLY A 90 5.56 3.02 2.34
C GLY A 90 7.08 3.14 2.29
N LEU A 91 7.70 2.39 1.37
CA LEU A 91 9.14 2.24 1.15
C LEU A 91 9.85 1.47 2.25
N GLY A 92 10.05 2.05 3.43
CA GLY A 92 10.72 1.35 4.52
C GLY A 92 10.35 1.96 5.84
N GLY A 93 10.05 1.13 6.80
CA GLY A 93 9.38 1.57 8.02
C GLY A 93 8.57 0.40 8.53
N ASN A 94 7.72 0.59 9.52
CA ASN A 94 6.60 -0.33 9.71
C ASN A 94 5.38 0.55 9.51
N ASP A 95 4.84 0.50 8.30
CA ASP A 95 3.95 1.52 7.79
C ASP A 95 2.49 1.11 7.98
N VAL A 96 1.60 2.11 8.01
CA VAL A 96 0.15 1.93 7.97
C VAL A 96 -0.36 2.65 6.73
N LEU A 97 -0.81 1.89 5.74
CA LEU A 97 -1.33 2.40 4.47
C LEU A 97 -2.82 2.04 4.37
N ASP A 98 -3.63 3.04 4.06
CA ASP A 98 -5.08 2.95 3.90
C ASP A 98 -5.46 3.69 2.62
N GLY A 99 -5.86 2.95 1.59
CA GLY A 99 -6.25 3.48 0.28
C GLY A 99 -7.51 4.34 0.41
N GLY A 100 -8.60 3.71 0.84
CA GLY A 100 -9.82 4.40 1.23
C GLY A 100 -10.98 4.01 0.33
N ALA A 101 -11.32 4.81 -0.67
CA ALA A 101 -12.40 4.50 -1.59
C ALA A 101 -11.99 4.81 -3.03
N GLY A 102 -12.13 3.83 -3.92
CA GLY A 102 -11.55 3.86 -5.26
C GLY A 102 -10.74 2.58 -5.46
N ASP A 103 -10.20 2.39 -6.66
CA ASP A 103 -9.36 1.23 -6.98
C ASP A 103 -7.89 1.56 -6.67
N ASP A 104 -7.41 1.19 -5.49
CA ASP A 104 -6.15 1.67 -4.94
C ASP A 104 -4.95 0.76 -5.29
N TRP A 105 -3.75 1.33 -5.36
CA TRP A 105 -2.49 0.60 -5.50
C TRP A 105 -1.60 0.81 -4.28
N ILE A 106 -1.34 -0.26 -3.53
CA ILE A 106 -0.67 -0.21 -2.23
C ILE A 106 0.61 -1.07 -2.25
N ASP A 107 1.73 -0.45 -1.89
CA ASP A 107 3.05 -1.09 -1.73
C ASP A 107 3.64 -0.67 -0.37
N GLY A 108 3.63 -1.58 0.60
CA GLY A 108 4.21 -1.33 1.93
C GLY A 108 5.74 -1.12 1.88
N GLY A 109 6.42 -1.87 1.02
CA GLY A 109 7.87 -1.84 0.87
C GLY A 109 8.57 -2.79 1.84
N ARG A 110 9.45 -2.27 2.70
CA ARG A 110 10.30 -3.10 3.58
C ARG A 110 9.82 -3.07 5.03
N ASN A 111 10.06 -4.22 5.66
CA ASN A 111 9.66 -4.59 7.03
C ASN A 111 8.17 -4.91 7.11
N ASN A 112 7.53 -4.71 8.27
CA ASN A 112 6.20 -5.23 8.53
C ASN A 112 5.18 -4.09 8.46
N ASP A 113 4.32 -4.16 7.45
CA ASP A 113 3.36 -3.11 7.15
C ASP A 113 1.92 -3.57 7.40
N LEU A 114 1.05 -2.62 7.71
CA LEU A 114 -0.40 -2.81 7.83
C LEU A 114 -1.08 -2.11 6.65
N LEU A 115 -1.71 -2.89 5.79
CA LEU A 115 -2.25 -2.44 4.52
C LEU A 115 -3.78 -2.62 4.53
N THR A 116 -4.50 -1.60 4.11
CA THR A 116 -5.97 -1.62 3.96
C THR A 116 -6.29 -1.03 2.60
N GLY A 117 -7.00 -1.78 1.76
CA GLY A 117 -7.42 -1.30 0.44
C GLY A 117 -8.56 -0.32 0.57
N GLY A 118 -9.59 -0.74 1.29
CA GLY A 118 -10.80 0.02 1.52
C GLY A 118 -11.92 -0.45 0.60
N ALA A 119 -12.59 0.48 -0.07
CA ALA A 119 -13.71 0.19 -0.94
C ALA A 119 -13.31 0.33 -2.41
N GLY A 120 -13.24 -0.76 -3.14
CA GLY A 120 -12.90 -0.80 -4.56
C GLY A 120 -12.36 -2.16 -4.93
N ASP A 121 -11.80 -2.28 -6.13
CA ASP A 121 -11.01 -3.43 -6.54
C ASP A 121 -9.51 -3.09 -6.39
N ASP A 122 -8.93 -3.41 -5.22
CA ASP A 122 -7.62 -2.90 -4.83
C ASP A 122 -6.45 -3.79 -5.28
N VAL A 123 -5.26 -3.20 -5.40
CA VAL A 123 -4.03 -3.89 -5.74
C VAL A 123 -3.01 -3.76 -4.62
N PHE A 124 -2.67 -4.89 -4.01
CA PHE A 124 -1.56 -5.01 -3.08
C PHE A 124 -0.34 -5.56 -3.83
N PHE A 125 0.67 -4.70 -4.00
CA PHE A 125 1.86 -5.01 -4.77
C PHE A 125 3.02 -5.40 -3.87
N PHE A 126 3.69 -6.52 -4.21
CA PHE A 126 4.92 -6.93 -3.58
C PHE A 126 5.98 -7.22 -4.63
N ASP A 127 7.14 -6.57 -4.49
CA ASP A 127 8.23 -6.73 -5.45
C ASP A 127 8.99 -8.05 -5.28
N ASN A 128 8.71 -8.81 -4.22
CA ASN A 128 9.33 -10.09 -3.85
C ASN A 128 10.88 -10.05 -3.81
N LYS A 129 11.49 -8.88 -3.58
CA LYS A 129 12.95 -8.72 -3.56
C LYS A 129 13.51 -8.45 -2.17
N GLY A 130 14.25 -9.43 -1.67
CA GLY A 130 15.18 -9.24 -0.56
C GLY A 130 14.58 -9.60 0.79
N LYS A 131 14.91 -8.81 1.82
CA LYS A 131 14.32 -8.94 3.15
C LYS A 131 13.17 -7.97 3.23
N SER A 132 11.97 -8.48 3.10
CA SER A 132 10.77 -7.73 3.38
C SER A 132 9.90 -8.59 4.31
N GLY A 133 9.08 -7.92 5.11
CA GLY A 133 8.69 -8.41 6.43
C GLY A 133 7.51 -9.38 6.38
N VAL A 134 6.74 -9.34 7.45
CA VAL A 134 5.42 -9.98 7.50
C VAL A 134 4.38 -8.87 7.48
N ASP A 135 3.81 -8.65 6.31
CA ASP A 135 2.79 -7.65 6.11
C ASP A 135 1.42 -8.22 6.43
N ARG A 136 0.48 -7.34 6.73
CA ARG A 136 -0.89 -7.68 7.07
C ARG A 136 -1.83 -6.87 6.21
N ILE A 137 -2.62 -7.54 5.39
CA ILE A 137 -3.72 -6.92 4.64
C ILE A 137 -4.99 -7.14 5.45
N THR A 138 -5.70 -6.07 5.78
CA THR A 138 -6.79 -6.10 6.76
C THR A 138 -8.15 -6.48 6.17
N ASP A 139 -8.32 -6.31 4.86
CA ASP A 139 -9.63 -6.35 4.20
C ASP A 139 -9.62 -7.06 2.83
N PHE A 140 -8.54 -7.77 2.49
CA PHE A 140 -8.42 -8.47 1.20
C PHE A 140 -9.67 -9.31 0.91
N GLY A 141 -10.30 -9.06 -0.23
CA GLY A 141 -11.61 -9.59 -0.55
C GLY A 141 -11.82 -9.87 -2.04
N LYS A 142 -13.08 -9.79 -2.45
CA LYS A 142 -13.50 -9.98 -3.83
C LYS A 142 -13.23 -8.70 -4.61
N GLY A 143 -12.52 -8.81 -5.72
CA GLY A 143 -12.11 -7.66 -6.54
C GLY A 143 -10.60 -7.45 -6.43
N ASP A 144 -10.10 -7.57 -5.19
CA ASP A 144 -8.71 -7.33 -4.86
C ASP A 144 -7.74 -8.30 -5.50
N LYS A 145 -6.53 -7.77 -5.72
CA LYS A 145 -5.43 -8.44 -6.38
C LYS A 145 -4.18 -8.36 -5.54
N LEU A 146 -3.53 -9.50 -5.40
CA LEU A 146 -2.15 -9.59 -4.95
C LEU A 146 -1.26 -9.68 -6.19
N MET A 147 -0.48 -8.63 -6.45
CA MET A 147 0.41 -8.52 -7.61
C MET A 147 1.87 -8.71 -7.24
N LEU A 148 2.56 -9.58 -7.97
CA LEU A 148 3.89 -10.05 -7.63
C LEU A 148 4.84 -10.03 -8.83
N THR A 149 6.12 -9.71 -8.61
CA THR A 149 7.14 -9.78 -9.68
C THR A 149 7.55 -11.20 -10.06
N ALA A 150 7.20 -12.19 -9.23
CA ALA A 150 7.53 -13.59 -9.42
C ALA A 150 6.36 -14.48 -9.01
N ALA A 151 6.22 -15.61 -9.71
CA ALA A 151 5.17 -16.58 -9.43
C ALA A 151 5.33 -17.23 -8.04
N LEU A 152 4.22 -17.31 -7.32
CA LEU A 152 4.08 -18.15 -6.14
C LEU A 152 4.20 -19.63 -6.51
N ARG A 153 4.68 -20.42 -5.56
CA ARG A 153 4.82 -21.87 -5.74
C ARG A 153 3.61 -22.60 -5.16
N ASP A 154 2.80 -23.13 -6.06
CA ASP A 154 1.87 -24.20 -5.73
C ASP A 154 2.68 -25.48 -5.40
N ARG A 155 2.52 -26.01 -4.19
CA ARG A 155 3.27 -27.18 -3.70
C ARG A 155 2.56 -28.50 -3.95
N ASN A 156 1.23 -28.50 -4.03
CA ASN A 156 0.43 -29.72 -4.19
C ASN A 156 -0.07 -29.90 -5.64
N GLY A 157 0.02 -28.86 -6.46
CA GLY A 157 -0.31 -28.88 -7.88
C GLY A 157 -1.81 -28.79 -8.18
N ASP A 158 -2.63 -28.32 -7.23
CA ASP A 158 -4.08 -28.19 -7.40
C ASP A 158 -4.52 -26.85 -8.01
N GLY A 159 -3.57 -25.93 -8.24
CA GLY A 159 -3.81 -24.60 -8.78
C GLY A 159 -4.20 -23.55 -7.73
N ILE A 160 -4.23 -23.92 -6.44
CA ILE A 160 -4.55 -23.06 -5.31
C ILE A 160 -3.29 -22.84 -4.48
N ILE A 161 -2.96 -21.58 -4.25
CA ILE A 161 -1.90 -21.19 -3.33
C ILE A 161 -2.48 -21.17 -1.92
N THR A 162 -2.09 -22.16 -1.11
CA THR A 162 -2.53 -22.33 0.27
C THR A 162 -1.62 -21.59 1.25
N PHE A 163 -2.23 -21.12 2.34
CA PHE A 163 -1.51 -20.47 3.44
C PHE A 163 -0.77 -21.52 4.28
N GLY A 164 0.26 -21.09 5.00
CA GLY A 164 0.87 -21.90 6.04
C GLY A 164 -0.12 -22.24 7.16
N PRO A 165 0.18 -23.25 8.00
CA PRO A 165 -0.65 -23.62 9.14
C PRO A 165 -0.78 -22.51 10.20
N ASP A 166 0.07 -21.48 10.10
CA ASP A 166 0.05 -20.25 10.89
C ASP A 166 -0.79 -19.12 10.25
N GLY A 167 -1.46 -19.39 9.13
CA GLY A 167 -2.22 -18.39 8.36
C GLY A 167 -1.35 -17.43 7.55
N VAL A 168 -0.05 -17.71 7.42
CA VAL A 168 0.90 -16.86 6.72
C VAL A 168 1.14 -17.37 5.30
N LEU A 169 0.96 -16.52 4.30
CA LEU A 169 1.33 -16.81 2.93
C LEU A 169 2.77 -16.37 2.67
N ASN A 170 3.64 -17.31 2.27
CA ASN A 170 4.99 -16.97 1.83
C ASN A 170 4.96 -16.54 0.36
N LEU A 171 5.30 -15.28 0.12
CA LEU A 171 5.27 -14.66 -1.21
C LEU A 171 6.52 -14.94 -2.04
N ASP A 172 7.57 -15.45 -1.42
CA ASP A 172 8.78 -15.88 -2.11
C ASP A 172 9.01 -17.39 -2.03
N ARG A 173 10.03 -17.87 -2.76
CA ARG A 173 10.48 -19.26 -2.73
C ARG A 173 11.57 -19.52 -1.67
N SER A 174 11.84 -18.56 -0.78
CA SER A 174 12.90 -18.64 0.22
C SER A 174 12.36 -18.52 1.64
N SER A 175 13.24 -18.50 2.64
CA SER A 175 12.85 -18.27 4.04
C SER A 175 12.85 -16.79 4.43
N ASN A 176 13.29 -15.91 3.52
CA ASN A 176 13.66 -14.53 3.82
C ASN A 176 12.89 -13.47 3.03
N GLY A 177 12.13 -13.85 2.01
CA GLY A 177 11.31 -12.90 1.28
C GLY A 177 9.95 -12.76 1.90
N ASP A 178 9.12 -12.00 1.20
CA ASP A 178 7.90 -11.47 1.75
C ASP A 178 6.92 -12.50 2.24
N LYS A 179 6.24 -12.14 3.32
CA LYS A 179 5.15 -12.89 3.89
C LYS A 179 3.98 -11.96 4.07
N VAL A 180 2.79 -12.49 3.86
CA VAL A 180 1.57 -11.74 4.08
C VAL A 180 0.58 -12.56 4.89
N VAL A 181 -0.10 -11.88 5.80
CA VAL A 181 -1.30 -12.36 6.47
C VAL A 181 -2.48 -11.63 5.87
N LEU A 182 -3.49 -12.37 5.42
CA LEU A 182 -4.76 -11.79 4.96
C LEU A 182 -5.80 -11.99 6.07
N ASP A 183 -6.25 -10.89 6.67
CA ASP A 183 -7.24 -10.97 7.75
C ASP A 183 -8.62 -11.31 7.20
N GLY A 184 -9.38 -12.09 7.97
CA GLY A 184 -10.74 -12.50 7.58
C GLY A 184 -10.83 -13.55 6.47
N ILE A 185 -9.71 -13.91 5.83
CA ILE A 185 -9.67 -14.97 4.81
C ILE A 185 -9.50 -16.34 5.46
N ASP A 186 -10.35 -17.29 5.05
CA ASP A 186 -10.18 -18.69 5.39
C ASP A 186 -8.88 -19.24 4.74
N PRO A 187 -7.89 -19.68 5.52
CA PRO A 187 -6.64 -20.25 5.01
C PRO A 187 -6.85 -21.42 4.04
N ASP A 188 -7.96 -22.14 4.15
CA ASP A 188 -8.29 -23.27 3.29
C ASP A 188 -8.83 -22.84 1.92
N SER A 189 -9.36 -21.60 1.81
CA SER A 189 -9.82 -21.06 0.52
C SER A 189 -8.62 -20.80 -0.41
N GLY A 190 -7.53 -20.25 0.13
CA GLY A 190 -6.32 -19.96 -0.63
C GLY A 190 -6.51 -18.88 -1.71
N LEU A 191 -5.46 -18.66 -2.50
CA LEU A 191 -5.47 -17.76 -3.65
C LEU A 191 -5.35 -18.55 -4.96
N LYS A 192 -5.98 -18.07 -6.03
CA LYS A 192 -5.82 -18.64 -7.38
C LYS A 192 -5.01 -17.71 -8.26
N PHE A 193 -4.21 -18.29 -9.16
CA PHE A 193 -3.53 -17.52 -10.19
C PHE A 193 -4.55 -17.02 -11.23
N ALA A 194 -4.65 -15.70 -11.38
CA ALA A 194 -5.60 -15.05 -12.29
C ALA A 194 -5.00 -14.69 -13.65
N GLY A 195 -3.67 -14.79 -13.79
CA GLY A 195 -2.96 -14.46 -15.03
C GLY A 195 -1.85 -13.43 -14.79
N MET A 196 -1.44 -12.80 -15.89
CA MET A 196 -0.40 -11.77 -15.88
C MET A 196 -1.01 -10.43 -16.25
N GLU A 197 -0.70 -9.38 -15.49
CA GLU A 197 -1.08 -8.00 -15.79
C GLU A 197 0.17 -7.13 -15.74
N ASN A 198 0.45 -6.38 -16.82
CA ASN A 198 1.62 -5.48 -16.92
C ASN A 198 2.98 -6.11 -16.58
N GLY A 199 3.12 -7.44 -16.77
CA GLY A 199 4.34 -8.19 -16.47
C GLY A 199 4.42 -8.73 -15.03
N TYR A 200 3.37 -8.55 -14.23
CA TYR A 200 3.24 -9.06 -12.87
C TYR A 200 2.31 -10.27 -12.81
N TYR A 201 2.61 -11.20 -11.90
CA TYR A 201 1.75 -12.34 -11.59
C TYR A 201 0.62 -11.87 -10.68
N VAL A 202 -0.62 -12.16 -11.07
CA VAL A 202 -1.81 -11.74 -10.33
C VAL A 202 -2.45 -12.93 -9.63
N TYR A 203 -2.70 -12.75 -8.34
CA TYR A 203 -3.42 -13.71 -7.50
C TYR A 203 -4.64 -13.04 -6.90
N VAL A 204 -5.77 -13.75 -6.90
CA VAL A 204 -7.04 -13.27 -6.35
C VAL A 204 -7.61 -14.32 -5.41
N LEU A 205 -8.58 -13.93 -4.58
CA LEU A 205 -9.27 -14.87 -3.71
C LEU A 205 -9.85 -16.02 -4.53
N ASN A 206 -9.59 -17.24 -4.08
CA ASN A 206 -10.24 -18.41 -4.66
C ASN A 206 -11.67 -18.50 -4.13
N GLU A 207 -12.61 -17.79 -4.77
CA GLU A 207 -14.01 -17.99 -4.46
C GLU A 207 -14.44 -19.41 -4.85
N PRO A 208 -15.13 -20.16 -3.96
CA PRO A 208 -15.70 -21.44 -4.33
C PRO A 208 -16.65 -21.22 -5.51
N VAL A 209 -16.54 -22.06 -6.54
CA VAL A 209 -17.54 -22.13 -7.60
C VAL A 209 -18.85 -22.55 -6.93
N VAL A 210 -19.77 -21.61 -6.71
CA VAL A 210 -21.13 -21.94 -6.34
C VAL A 210 -21.75 -22.60 -7.57
N THR A 211 -21.69 -23.93 -7.64
CA THR A 211 -22.47 -24.66 -8.64
C THR A 211 -23.94 -24.40 -8.34
N PRO A 212 -24.74 -23.89 -9.31
CA PRO A 212 -26.17 -23.76 -9.10
C PRO A 212 -26.72 -25.15 -8.78
N ILE A 213 -27.36 -25.28 -7.61
CA ILE A 213 -28.22 -26.42 -7.32
C ILE A 213 -29.35 -26.40 -8.37
N GLY A 214 -29.30 -27.38 -9.28
CA GLY A 214 -30.29 -27.57 -10.34
C GLY A 214 -31.64 -28.05 -9.84
#